data_AF-A0A1V2UJG9-F1
#
_entry.id   AF-A0A1V2UJG9-F1
#
_cell.length_a   1.000
_cell.length_b   1.000
_cell.length_c   1.000
_cell.angle_alpha   90.00
_cell.angle_beta   90.00
_cell.angle_gamma   90.00
#
_symmetry.space_group_name_H-M   'P 1'
#
loop_
_entity.id
_entity.type
_entity.pdbx_description
1 polymer ?
#
loop_
_entity_poly.entity_id
_entity_poly.type
_entity_poly.pdbx_seq_one_letter_code
_entity_poly.pdbx_strand_id
1 'polypeptide(L)'
;MRILLSEIKQNQIKKDEFRLNMLHSVIKIMLDEGIDLKGWKLDEQPTDNIFCFYNPDRNKSFDILVAEKDRFIPYYVGESDEQDINSFPVSTIKEAIEKYIVE
;
A
#
# COMPACT_ATOMS: atom_id res chain seq x y z
N MET A 1 -9.58 3.73 -10.33
CA MET A 1 -10.03 2.32 -10.48
C MET A 1 -9.59 1.58 -9.22
N ARG A 2 -10.35 0.59 -8.73
CA ARG A 2 -9.96 -0.17 -7.52
C ARG A 2 -9.56 -1.58 -7.95
N ILE A 3 -8.31 -1.96 -7.69
CA ILE A 3 -7.74 -3.25 -8.08
C ILE A 3 -7.65 -4.14 -6.83
N LEU A 4 -8.28 -5.32 -6.87
CA LEU A 4 -8.14 -6.31 -5.80
C LEU A 4 -6.80 -7.04 -5.96
N LEU A 5 -5.98 -7.06 -4.90
CA LEU A 5 -4.63 -7.63 -5.00
C LEU A 5 -4.64 -9.14 -5.30
N SER A 6 -5.63 -9.87 -4.78
CA SER A 6 -5.77 -11.31 -5.03
C SER A 6 -6.16 -11.66 -6.48
N GLU A 7 -6.55 -10.67 -7.29
CA GLU A 7 -7.02 -10.88 -8.66
C GLU A 7 -6.05 -10.36 -9.72
N ILE A 8 -4.87 -9.86 -9.31
CA ILE A 8 -3.86 -9.35 -10.24
C ILE A 8 -3.34 -10.50 -11.12
N LYS A 9 -3.81 -10.53 -12.38
CA LYS A 9 -3.33 -11.42 -13.43
C LYS A 9 -2.32 -10.67 -14.29
N GLN A 10 -1.19 -11.32 -14.62
CA GLN A 10 -0.09 -10.79 -15.44
C GLN A 10 -0.53 -10.13 -16.77
N ASN A 11 -1.74 -10.42 -17.28
CA ASN A 11 -2.24 -9.97 -18.58
C ASN A 11 -3.27 -8.82 -18.57
N GLN A 12 -3.76 -8.35 -17.41
CA GLN A 12 -4.84 -7.33 -17.38
C GLN A 12 -4.36 -5.87 -17.23
N ILE A 13 -3.07 -5.63 -16.98
CA ILE A 13 -2.48 -4.28 -16.87
C ILE A 13 -1.33 -4.17 -17.88
N LYS A 14 -1.64 -4.19 -19.17
CA LYS A 14 -0.64 -3.95 -20.24
C LYS A 14 -0.30 -2.46 -20.46
N LYS A 15 -0.90 -1.54 -19.70
CA LYS A 15 -0.74 -0.09 -19.90
C LYS A 15 0.25 0.59 -18.95
N ASP A 16 0.71 -0.09 -17.90
CA ASP A 16 1.64 0.50 -16.92
C ASP A 16 2.50 -0.59 -16.25
N GLU A 17 3.64 -0.87 -16.87
CA GLU A 17 4.61 -1.87 -16.40
C GLU A 17 5.19 -1.52 -15.02
N PHE A 18 5.40 -0.23 -14.75
CA PHE A 18 5.90 0.25 -13.45
C PHE A 18 4.91 -0.08 -12.33
N ARG A 19 3.62 0.29 -12.50
CA ARG A 19 2.58 -0.03 -11.51
C ARG A 19 2.41 -1.53 -11.32
N LEU A 20 2.52 -2.32 -12.38
CA LEU A 20 2.45 -3.78 -12.27
C LEU A 20 3.62 -4.35 -11.46
N ASN A 21 4.85 -3.91 -11.73
CA ASN A 21 6.04 -4.34 -11.00
C ASN A 21 6.01 -3.90 -9.54
N MET A 22 5.54 -2.69 -9.26
CA MET A 22 5.29 -2.23 -7.90
C MET A 22 4.27 -3.12 -7.19
N LEU A 23 3.12 -3.40 -7.82
CA LEU A 23 2.08 -4.24 -7.20
C LEU A 23 2.58 -5.66 -6.91
N HIS A 24 3.33 -6.26 -7.83
CA HIS A 24 3.97 -7.56 -7.59
C HIS A 24 4.97 -7.49 -6.42
N SER A 25 5.73 -6.40 -6.30
CA SER A 25 6.69 -6.21 -5.21
C SER A 25 5.97 -6.05 -3.86
N VAL A 26 4.92 -5.25 -3.80
CA VAL A 26 4.09 -5.09 -2.59
C VAL A 26 3.43 -6.41 -2.20
N ILE A 27 2.84 -7.15 -3.14
CA ILE A 27 2.28 -8.48 -2.89
C ILE A 27 3.33 -9.41 -2.29
N LYS A 28 4.54 -9.42 -2.84
CA LYS A 28 5.63 -10.25 -2.31
C LYS A 28 5.97 -9.87 -0.86
N ILE A 29 6.14 -8.58 -0.57
CA ILE A 29 6.44 -8.11 0.79
C ILE A 29 5.31 -8.52 1.75
N MET A 30 4.04 -8.33 1.36
CA MET A 30 2.90 -8.74 2.18
C MET A 30 2.92 -10.23 2.51
N LEU A 31 3.20 -11.08 1.51
CA LEU A 31 3.29 -12.52 1.70
C LEU A 31 4.48 -12.91 2.58
N ASP A 32 5.64 -12.29 2.38
CA ASP A 32 6.86 -12.51 3.17
C ASP A 32 6.66 -12.10 4.65
N GLU A 33 5.85 -11.06 4.90
CA GLU A 33 5.45 -10.61 6.24
C GLU A 33 4.27 -11.40 6.86
N GLY A 34 3.71 -12.37 6.14
CA GLY A 34 2.61 -13.22 6.59
C GLY A 34 1.23 -12.55 6.57
N ILE A 35 1.05 -11.53 5.72
CA ILE A 35 -0.20 -10.79 5.57
C ILE A 35 -1.10 -11.47 4.52
N ASP A 36 -2.35 -11.73 4.90
CA ASP A 36 -3.38 -12.23 3.99
C ASP A 36 -3.80 -11.12 3.00
N LEU A 37 -3.72 -11.41 1.70
CA LEU A 37 -4.08 -10.51 0.61
C LEU A 37 -5.59 -10.29 0.47
N LYS A 38 -6.42 -11.15 1.07
CA LYS A 38 -7.88 -11.09 0.91
C LYS A 38 -8.44 -9.74 1.39
N GLY A 39 -9.20 -9.11 0.50
CA GLY A 39 -9.89 -7.84 0.77
C GLY A 39 -9.03 -6.59 0.52
N TRP A 40 -7.72 -6.72 0.34
CA TRP A 40 -6.85 -5.59 0.04
C TRP A 40 -7.06 -5.06 -1.37
N LYS A 41 -7.20 -3.73 -1.46
CA LYS A 41 -7.44 -2.99 -2.69
C LYS A 41 -6.44 -1.86 -2.81
N LEU A 42 -5.90 -1.65 -4.00
CA LEU A 42 -5.24 -0.39 -4.33
C LEU A 42 -6.32 0.69 -4.53
N ASP A 43 -6.25 1.78 -3.77
CA ASP A 43 -7.10 2.97 -3.92
C ASP A 43 -6.37 3.99 -4.80
N GLU A 44 -6.97 4.37 -5.93
CA GLU A 44 -6.31 5.20 -6.94
C GLU A 44 -6.78 6.66 -6.87
N GLN A 45 -5.93 7.55 -6.35
CA GLN A 45 -5.88 9.02 -6.58
C GLN A 45 -4.42 9.53 -6.40
N PRO A 46 -3.97 10.56 -7.13
CA PRO A 46 -2.58 10.60 -7.62
C PRO A 46 -1.59 11.40 -6.75
N THR A 47 -0.49 10.74 -6.39
CA THR A 47 0.87 11.29 -6.49
C THR A 47 1.72 10.28 -7.25
N ASP A 48 2.78 10.72 -7.95
CA ASP A 48 3.51 9.84 -8.89
C ASP A 48 4.11 8.59 -8.22
N ASN A 49 4.40 8.67 -6.91
CA ASN A 49 5.18 7.67 -6.20
C ASN A 49 4.52 7.13 -4.91
N ILE A 50 3.31 7.56 -4.53
CA ILE A 50 2.63 7.01 -3.33
C ILE A 50 1.42 6.18 -3.76
N PHE A 51 1.35 4.97 -3.21
CA PHE A 51 0.30 3.99 -3.49
C PHE A 51 -0.45 3.65 -2.21
N CYS A 52 -1.75 3.90 -2.19
CA CYS A 52 -2.60 3.70 -1.04
C CYS A 52 -3.31 2.35 -1.12
N PHE A 53 -3.21 1.55 -0.06
CA PHE A 53 -3.84 0.24 0.02
C PHE A 53 -4.86 0.23 1.15
N TYR A 54 -6.06 -0.24 0.86
CA TYR A 54 -7.16 -0.29 1.82
C TYR A 54 -7.84 -1.66 1.83
N ASN A 55 -8.12 -2.15 3.04
CA ASN A 55 -8.91 -3.34 3.28
C ASN A 55 -10.21 -2.95 4.01
N PRO A 56 -11.34 -2.82 3.30
CA PRO A 56 -12.62 -2.42 3.90
C PRO A 56 -13.13 -3.43 4.92
N ASP A 57 -12.88 -4.72 4.72
CA ASP A 57 -13.39 -5.78 5.60
C ASP A 57 -12.71 -5.75 6.98
N ARG A 58 -11.48 -5.23 7.03
CA ARG A 58 -10.68 -5.12 8.26
C ARG A 58 -10.62 -3.69 8.81
N ASN A 59 -11.16 -2.72 8.07
CA ASN A 59 -10.98 -1.29 8.29
C ASN A 59 -9.50 -0.92 8.55
N LYS A 60 -8.62 -1.35 7.65
CA LYS A 60 -7.18 -1.13 7.73
C LYS A 60 -6.65 -0.53 6.43
N SER A 61 -5.69 0.37 6.51
CA SER A 61 -4.92 0.84 5.36
C SER A 61 -3.41 0.84 5.63
N PHE A 62 -2.64 0.98 4.56
CA PHE A 62 -1.24 1.38 4.58
C PHE A 62 -0.91 2.06 3.25
N ASP A 63 0.11 2.89 3.27
CA ASP A 63 0.62 3.54 2.06
C ASP A 63 2.03 3.04 1.74
N ILE A 64 2.42 3.11 0.48
CA ILE A 64 3.76 2.78 0.01
C ILE A 64 4.30 3.95 -0.80
N LEU A 65 5.38 4.55 -0.32
CA LEU A 65 6.21 5.46 -1.11
C LEU A 65 7.24 4.66 -1.90
N VAL A 66 7.26 4.82 -3.22
CA VAL A 66 8.29 4.30 -4.12
C VAL A 66 9.36 5.38 -4.27
N ALA A 67 10.43 5.24 -3.48
CA ALA A 67 11.59 6.12 -3.56
C ALA A 67 12.53 5.70 -4.70
N GLU A 68 13.61 6.46 -4.91
CA GLU A 68 14.65 6.13 -5.90
C GLU A 68 15.15 4.68 -5.75
N LYS A 69 15.51 4.07 -6.89
CA LYS A 69 16.01 2.69 -7.00
C LYS A 69 15.00 1.64 -6.51
N ASP A 70 13.71 1.88 -6.74
CA ASP A 70 12.62 0.96 -6.40
C ASP A 70 12.58 0.58 -4.91
N ARG A 71 12.96 1.53 -4.04
CA ARG A 71 12.87 1.32 -2.59
C ARG A 71 11.44 1.60 -2.13
N PHE A 72 10.76 0.55 -1.67
CA PHE A 72 9.43 0.63 -1.08
C PHE A 72 9.51 1.00 0.40
N ILE A 73 8.89 2.11 0.78
CA ILE A 73 8.83 2.60 2.16
C ILE A 73 7.36 2.54 2.61
N PRO A 74 7.01 1.66 3.55
CA PRO A 74 5.66 1.61 4.11
C PRO A 74 5.38 2.81 5.03
N TYR A 75 4.15 3.28 5.01
CA TYR A 75 3.64 4.35 5.86
C TYR A 75 2.32 3.93 6.50
N TYR A 76 2.11 4.34 7.75
CA TYR A 76 0.77 4.32 8.36
C TYR A 76 0.17 5.73 8.38
N VAL A 77 -1.16 5.78 8.32
CA VAL A 77 -1.93 6.98 8.61
C VAL A 77 -2.37 6.94 10.07
N GLY A 78 -2.10 8.01 10.82
CA GLY A 78 -2.41 8.16 12.24
C GLY A 78 -2.95 9.55 12.56
N GLU A 79 -2.97 9.92 13.84
CA GLU A 79 -3.33 11.29 14.26
C GLU A 79 -2.34 12.31 13.68
N SER A 80 -2.86 13.46 13.22
CA SER A 80 -2.02 14.58 12.78
C SER A 80 -1.09 15.06 13.89
N ASP A 81 0.18 15.29 13.56
CA ASP A 81 1.13 15.93 14.46
C ASP A 81 0.93 17.46 14.53
N GLU A 82 1.81 18.16 15.27
CA GLU A 82 1.78 19.63 15.40
C GLU A 82 1.95 20.38 14.06
N GLN A 83 2.34 19.69 13.00
CA GLN A 83 2.55 20.22 11.66
C GLN A 83 1.43 19.81 10.69
N ASP A 84 0.34 19.20 11.19
CA ASP A 84 -0.78 18.67 10.42
C ASP A 84 -0.37 17.54 9.46
N ILE A 85 0.68 16.79 9.81
CA ILE A 85 1.12 15.59 9.08
C ILE A 85 0.52 14.37 9.75
N ASN A 86 -0.21 13.57 8.99
CA ASN A 86 -0.89 12.36 9.48
C ASN A 86 -0.35 11.06 8.87
N SER A 87 0.77 11.10 8.15
CA SER A 87 1.38 9.94 7.49
C SER A 87 2.84 9.78 7.91
N PHE A 88 3.19 8.59 8.42
CA PHE A 88 4.48 8.35 9.06
C PHE A 88 5.16 7.07 8.54
N PRO A 89 6.47 7.12 8.22
CA PRO A 89 7.19 5.97 7.69
C PRO A 89 7.40 4.90 8.77
N VAL A 90 7.37 3.65 8.36
CA VAL A 90 7.65 2.47 9.20
C VAL A 90 8.47 1.44 8.43
N SER A 91 8.94 0.39 9.12
CA SER A 91 9.90 -0.56 8.53
C SER A 91 9.23 -1.68 7.74
N THR A 92 7.95 -1.97 8.01
CA THR A 92 7.21 -3.11 7.44
C THR A 92 5.77 -2.72 7.12
N ILE A 93 5.15 -3.42 6.17
CA ILE A 93 3.72 -3.23 5.85
C ILE A 93 2.87 -3.64 7.06
N LYS A 94 3.28 -4.70 7.76
CA LYS A 94 2.62 -5.19 8.97
C LYS A 94 2.60 -4.13 10.07
N GLU A 95 3.72 -3.46 10.34
CA GLU A 95 3.78 -2.35 11.28
C GLU A 95 2.86 -1.21 10.86
N ALA A 96 2.79 -0.92 9.54
CA ALA A 96 1.90 0.12 9.04
C ALA A 96 0.42 -0.17 9.33
N ILE A 97 0.01 -1.41 9.07
CA ILE A 97 -1.37 -1.89 9.31
C ILE A 97 -1.70 -1.90 10.81
N GLU A 98 -0.75 -2.32 11.65
CA GLU A 98 -0.92 -2.39 13.11
C GLU A 98 -1.10 -0.99 13.70
N LYS A 99 -0.32 -0.02 13.25
CA LYS A 99 -0.36 1.38 13.71
C LYS A 99 -1.47 2.23 13.07
N TYR A 100 -2.12 1.75 12.01
CA TYR A 100 -3.23 2.49 11.40
C TYR A 100 -4.35 2.74 12.42
N ILE A 101 -4.60 4.03 12.67
CA ILE A 101 -5.69 4.54 13.52
C ILE A 101 -6.79 5.05 12.59
N VAL A 102 -8.02 4.63 12.87
CA VAL A 102 -9.22 5.13 12.21
C VAL A 102 -9.74 6.27 13.06
N GLU A 103 -9.82 7.47 12.50
CA GLU A 103 -10.62 8.57 13.06
C GLU A 103 -12.13 8.31 12.89
#